data_AF-A0A528CGK6-F1
#
_entry.id   AF-A0A528CGK6-F1
#
_cell.length_a   1.000
_cell.length_b   1.000
_cell.length_c   1.000
_cell.angle_alpha   90.00
_cell.angle_beta   90.00
_cell.angle_gamma   90.00
#
_symmetry.space_group_name_H-M   'P 1'
#
loop_
_entity.id
_entity.type
_entity.pdbx_description
1 polymer ?
#
loop_
_entity_poly.entity_id
_entity_poly.type
_entity_poly.pdbx_seq_one_letter_code
_entity_poly.pdbx_strand_id
1 'polypeptide(L)' 'YKYITVDQSVADALVELGRNMRVPMRVSKLVKGRLSAGMPVGTAREFLQEICNRYGLVWHFDGIVMNVATEAEV' A
#
# COMPACT_ATOMS: atom_id res chain seq x y z
N TYR A 1 -16.02 4.21 1.31
CA TYR A 1 -15.23 4.63 0.13
C TYR A 1 -14.94 3.38 -0.69
N LYS A 2 -15.18 3.41 -2.01
CA LYS A 2 -14.77 2.34 -2.94
C LYS A 2 -13.41 2.74 -3.53
N TYR A 3 -12.41 1.86 -3.41
CA TYR A 3 -11.14 2.03 -4.13
C TYR A 3 -11.36 1.61 -5.58
N ILE A 4 -11.15 2.53 -6.51
CA ILE A 4 -11.09 2.25 -7.95
C ILE A 4 -9.62 2.41 -8.30
N THR A 5 -8.92 1.34 -8.69
CA THR A 5 -7.54 1.47 -9.13
C THR A 5 -7.51 2.16 -10.49
N VAL A 6 -7.11 3.43 -10.47
CA VAL A 6 -6.58 4.12 -11.65
C VAL A 6 -5.17 3.55 -11.88
N ASP A 7 -4.74 3.45 -13.13
CA ASP A 7 -3.39 2.99 -13.45
C ASP A 7 -2.33 3.87 -12.76
N GLN A 8 -1.78 3.40 -11.64
CA GLN A 8 -0.93 4.19 -10.74
C GLN A 8 0.17 3.35 -10.09
N SER A 9 1.22 4.01 -9.59
CA SER A 9 2.30 3.29 -8.91
C SER A 9 1.81 2.70 -7.58
N VAL A 10 2.41 1.58 -7.18
CA VAL A 10 2.11 0.96 -5.87
C VAL A 10 2.39 1.93 -4.73
N ALA A 11 3.47 2.72 -4.85
CA ALA A 11 3.83 3.72 -3.85
C ALA A 11 2.75 4.80 -3.70
N ASP A 12 2.23 5.32 -4.81
CA ASP A 12 1.18 6.35 -4.76
C ASP A 12 -0.12 5.79 -4.15
N ALA A 13 -0.49 4.55 -4.49
CA ALA A 13 -1.65 3.89 -3.90
C ALA A 13 -1.53 3.71 -2.38
N LEU A 14 -0.35 3.37 -1.89
CA LEU A 14 -0.07 3.28 -0.45
C LEU A 14 -0.18 4.65 0.22
N VAL A 15 0.33 5.71 -0.40
CA VAL A 15 0.20 7.09 0.12
C VAL A 15 -1.27 7.51 0.20
N GLU A 16 -2.06 7.23 -0.84
CA GLU A 16 -3.50 7.54 -0.85
C GLU A 16 -4.29 6.74 0.19
N LEU A 17 -3.94 5.45 0.38
CA LEU A 17 -4.49 4.62 1.43
C LEU A 17 -4.29 5.28 2.81
N GLY A 18 -3.06 5.72 3.10
CA GLY A 18 -2.76 6.44 4.34
C GLY A 18 -3.58 7.71 4.52
N ARG A 19 -3.72 8.50 3.46
CA ARG A 19 -4.57 9.71 3.47
C ARG A 19 -6.01 9.36 3.84
N ASN A 20 -6.56 8.30 3.26
CA ASN A 20 -7.93 7.85 3.54
C ASN A 20 -8.08 7.31 4.97
N MET A 21 -7.04 6.67 5.50
CA MET A 21 -7.01 6.16 6.88
C MET A 21 -6.66 7.23 7.92
N ARG A 22 -6.22 8.42 7.50
CA ARG A 22 -5.59 9.44 8.35
C ARG A 22 -4.35 8.94 9.09
N VAL A 23 -3.57 8.09 8.43
CA VAL A 23 -2.30 7.53 8.94
C VAL A 23 -1.16 7.94 8.00
N PRO A 24 -0.11 8.61 8.49
CA PRO A 24 1.09 8.90 7.70
C PRO A 24 1.73 7.61 7.17
N MET A 25 2.13 7.62 5.89
CA MET A 25 2.78 6.49 5.24
C MET A 25 4.24 6.83 4.93
N ARG A 26 5.16 5.94 5.33
CA ARG A 26 6.54 5.95 4.88
C ARG A 26 6.77 4.73 4.00
N VAL A 27 6.91 4.97 2.70
CA VAL A 27 7.10 3.92 1.69
C VAL A 27 8.56 3.93 1.24
N SER A 28 9.23 2.77 1.27
CA SER A 28 10.61 2.65 0.78
C SER A 28 10.71 3.01 -0.71
N LYS A 29 11.82 3.63 -1.09
CA LYS A 29 12.13 3.94 -2.50
C LYS A 29 12.31 2.68 -3.36
N LEU A 30 12.55 1.54 -2.72
CA LEU A 30 12.71 0.24 -3.37
C LEU A 30 11.38 -0.44 -3.69
N VAL A 31 10.26 0.05 -3.15
CA VAL A 31 8.92 -0.38 -3.59
C VAL A 31 8.71 0.02 -5.05
N LYS A 32 8.54 -0.98 -5.91
CA LYS A 32 8.25 -0.82 -7.34
C LYS A 32 6.96 -1.56 -7.69
N GLY A 33 6.43 -1.25 -8.86
CA GLY A 33 5.21 -1.87 -9.39
C GLY A 33 4.14 -0.86 -9.74
N ARG A 34 3.17 -1.32 -10.52
CA ARG A 34 2.06 -0.52 -10.98
C ARG A 34 0.77 -1.31 -10.80
N LEU A 35 -0.24 -0.68 -10.22
CA LEU A 35 -1.57 -1.27 -10.06
C LEU A 35 -2.30 -1.17 -11.40
N SER A 36 -2.72 -2.30 -11.93
CA SER A 36 -3.63 -2.38 -13.07
C SER A 36 -5.09 -2.37 -12.62
N ALA A 37 -6.00 -2.06 -13.55
CA ALA A 37 -7.43 -2.14 -13.31
C ALA A 37 -7.84 -3.57 -12.89
N GLY A 38 -8.60 -3.69 -11.80
CA GLY A 38 -9.10 -4.99 -11.31
C GLY A 38 -8.66 -5.40 -9.90
N MET A 39 -8.12 -4.47 -9.09
CA MET A 39 -7.85 -4.77 -7.68
C MET A 39 -9.15 -5.00 -6.89
N PRO A 40 -9.13 -5.87 -5.87
CA PRO A 40 -10.34 -6.25 -5.17
C PRO A 40 -10.93 -5.09 -4.38
N VAL A 41 -12.26 -5.04 -4.39
CA VAL A 41 -13.06 -4.11 -3.59
C VAL A 41 -13.07 -4.64 -2.15
N GLY A 42 -12.54 -3.87 -1.21
CA GLY A 42 -12.47 -4.28 0.19
C GLY A 42 -12.22 -3.11 1.14
N THR A 43 -12.05 -3.43 2.41
CA THR A 43 -11.59 -2.52 3.46
C THR A 43 -10.14 -2.07 3.19
N ALA A 44 -9.72 -0.98 3.84
CA ALA A 44 -8.35 -0.48 3.75
C ALA A 44 -7.30 -1.55 4.13
N ARG A 45 -7.64 -2.42 5.09
CA ARG A 45 -6.77 -3.52 5.54
C ARG A 45 -6.66 -4.62 4.49
N GLU A 46 -7.77 -5.04 3.89
CA GLU A 46 -7.77 -6.04 2.82
C GLU A 46 -6.99 -5.53 1.60
N PHE A 47 -7.16 -4.25 1.26
CA PHE A 47 -6.40 -3.60 0.19
C PHE A 47 -4.89 -3.60 0.48
N LEU A 48 -4.49 -3.21 1.70
CA LEU A 48 -3.07 -3.25 2.11
C LEU A 48 -2.50 -4.67 2.03
N GLN A 49 -3.24 -5.65 2.54
CA GLN A 49 -2.81 -7.04 2.53
C GLN A 49 -2.62 -7.57 1.11
N GLU A 50 -3.54 -7.27 0.19
CA GLU A 50 -3.45 -7.69 -1.20
C GLU A 50 -2.26 -7.05 -1.93
N ILE A 51 -2.01 -5.75 -1.72
CA ILE A 51 -0.82 -5.07 -2.26
C ILE A 51 0.44 -5.75 -1.73
N CYS A 52 0.52 -5.98 -0.42
CA CYS A 52 1.68 -6.58 0.22
C CYS A 52 1.97 -7.98 -0.33
N ASN A 53 0.95 -8.83 -0.40
CA ASN A 53 1.09 -10.19 -0.93
C ASN A 53 1.52 -10.19 -2.41
N ARG A 54 0.95 -9.31 -3.23
CA ARG A 54 1.19 -9.28 -4.67
C ARG A 54 2.59 -8.78 -5.04
N TYR A 55 3.11 -7.81 -4.29
CA TYR A 55 4.39 -7.15 -4.61
C TYR A 55 5.53 -7.54 -3.65
N GLY A 56 5.31 -8.53 -2.77
CA GLY A 56 6.33 -8.98 -1.80
C GLY A 56 6.73 -7.85 -0.84
N LEU A 57 5.74 -7.17 -0.26
CA LEU A 57 5.94 -6.06 0.66
C LEU A 57 5.57 -6.47 2.08
N VAL A 58 6.33 -5.94 3.02
CA VAL A 58 6.06 -6.02 4.46
C VAL A 58 5.74 -4.65 5.01
N TRP A 59 4.93 -4.63 6.06
CA TRP A 59 4.55 -3.39 6.73
C TRP A 59 4.59 -3.55 8.24
N HIS A 60 4.85 -2.44 8.92
CA HIS A 60 4.68 -2.33 10.37
C HIS A 60 4.18 -0.94 10.74
N PHE A 61 3.35 -0.89 11.77
CA PHE A 61 2.90 0.37 12.36
C PHE A 61 3.68 0.62 13.66
N ASP A 62 4.40 1.73 13.72
CA ASP A 62 5.24 2.10 14.88
C ASP A 62 4.45 2.85 15.99
N GLY A 63 3.14 3.00 15.82
CA GLY A 63 2.27 3.79 16.70
C GLY A 63 1.92 5.17 16.13
N ILE A 64 2.65 5.65 15.12
CA ILE A 64 2.43 6.96 14.50
C ILE A 64 2.42 6.85 12.98
N VAL A 65 3.35 6.09 12.39
CA VAL A 65 3.58 5.97 10.95
C VAL A 65 3.43 4.52 10.54
N MET A 66 2.79 4.32 9.40
CA MET A 66 2.79 3.05 8.69
C MET A 66 4.02 2.99 7.79
N ASN A 67 4.95 2.10 8.12
CA ASN A 67 6.18 1.87 7.35
C ASN A 67 5.96 0.69 6.40
N VAL A 68 6.26 0.86 5.12
CA VAL A 68 6.14 -0.19 4.09
C VAL A 68 7.45 -0.32 3.33
N ALA A 69 7.95 -1.55 3.25
CA ALA A 69 9.20 -1.90 2.58
C ALA A 69 9.03 -3.22 1.80
N THR A 70 9.97 -3.55 0.94
CA THR A 70 10.04 -4.88 0.31
C THR A 70 10.50 -5.93 1.33
N GLU A 71 10.10 -7.19 1.17
CA GLU A 71 10.55 -8.30 2.03
C GLU A 71 12.08 -8.43 2.08
N ALA A 72 12.77 -8.11 0.99
CA ALA A 72 14.23 -8.17 0.92
C ALA A 72 14.95 -7.11 1.76
N GLU A 73 14.23 -6.09 2.25
CA GLU A 73 14.78 -5.00 3.07
C GLU A 73 14.71 -5.28 4.59
N VAL A 74 14.02 -6.33 5.02
CA VAL A 74 13.75 -6.64 6.44
C VAL A 74 14.48 -7.92 6.85
#